data_AF-A0A257QYH4-F1
#
_entry.id   AF-A0A257QYH4-F1
#
_cell.length_a   1.000
_cell.length_b   1.000
_cell.length_c   1.000
_cell.angle_alpha   90.00
_cell.angle_beta   90.00
_cell.angle_gamma   90.00
#
_symmetry.space_group_name_H-M   'P 1'
#
loop_
_entity.id
_entity.type
_entity.pdbx_description
1 polymer ?
#
loop_
_entity_poly.entity_id
_entity_poly.type
_entity_poly.pdbx_seq_one_letter_code
_entity_poly.pdbx_strand_id
1 'polypeptide(L)'
;RFGAIFGYREYPSETYAGMYDGVFSLPCPVVMVHTFDFHARHTSEKRLGLKSAQMTAANDKAKSQISDLADAQDHLASGKIAMGEHHFSLTVYADTIEELDRLSGLTRTVIANSGGVVAQESAGLEAAYFAQLPGNRKWRTRPGTITTRNFAAFSGFEAFPRGQRAGKWGPAMARFRTTAGTAYDYVPHVEDVGMTAIFGKIGQGKTTFMLFLTTFMLFLLALFPQYFAARNGAVVFFDKDRGGELLCRAVGGRYLVVRAGRDSGLAPLKALDNTPESVAFLVQWLTALIQQDGHGPLPPEDDARLTRGVQALLRLAPDMRSLAGLRQFLDWRNPMG
;
A
#
# COMPACT_ATOMS: atom_id res chain seq x y z
N ARG A 1 -9.57 -33.06 4.57
CA ARG A 1 -8.41 -32.15 4.68
C ARG A 1 -7.19 -32.96 5.06
N PHE A 2 -6.11 -32.79 4.29
CA PHE A 2 -4.82 -33.43 4.49
C PHE A 2 -3.80 -32.38 4.93
N GLY A 3 -2.75 -32.78 5.64
CA GLY A 3 -1.72 -31.88 6.12
C GLY A 3 -0.31 -32.48 6.04
N ALA A 4 0.68 -31.64 5.79
CA ALA A 4 2.08 -31.99 5.80
C ALA A 4 2.81 -31.09 6.79
N ILE A 5 3.61 -31.68 7.68
CA ILE A 5 4.36 -30.96 8.72
C ILE A 5 5.83 -30.94 8.35
N PHE A 6 6.46 -29.78 8.47
CA PHE A 6 7.85 -29.52 8.15
C PHE A 6 8.60 -29.04 9.39
N GLY A 7 9.79 -29.58 9.61
CA GLY A 7 10.75 -29.11 10.60
C GLY A 7 12.08 -28.74 9.95
N TYR A 8 12.92 -27.97 10.63
CA TYR A 8 14.25 -27.64 10.11
C TYR A 8 15.15 -28.89 10.06
N ARG A 9 15.64 -29.20 8.86
CA ARG A 9 16.77 -30.11 8.68
C ARG A 9 18.09 -29.38 8.89
N GLU A 10 18.20 -28.20 8.29
CA GLU A 10 19.34 -27.29 8.42
C GLU A 10 18.81 -25.89 8.66
N TYR A 11 19.34 -25.23 9.69
CA TYR A 11 18.98 -23.86 10.01
C TYR A 11 19.62 -22.91 8.99
N PRO A 12 19.00 -21.75 8.73
CA PRO A 12 19.57 -20.74 7.84
C PRO A 12 20.89 -20.20 8.41
N SER A 13 21.84 -19.91 7.52
CA SER A 13 23.15 -19.35 7.90
C SER A 13 23.04 -17.92 8.45
N GLU A 14 22.03 -17.18 8.00
CA GLU A 14 21.71 -15.83 8.47
C GLU A 14 20.24 -15.74 8.86
N THR A 15 19.93 -14.91 9.85
CA THR A 15 18.56 -14.70 10.32
C THR A 15 18.23 -13.22 10.32
N TYR A 16 17.08 -12.85 9.75
CA TYR A 16 16.62 -11.47 9.61
C TYR A 16 15.09 -11.40 9.77
N ALA A 17 14.57 -10.22 10.13
CA ALA A 17 13.14 -9.98 10.27
C ALA A 17 12.43 -10.10 8.91
N GLY A 18 11.23 -10.68 8.86
CA GLY A 18 10.48 -10.93 7.62
C GLY A 18 10.93 -12.13 6.79
N MET A 19 11.88 -12.95 7.28
CA MET A 19 12.39 -14.10 6.51
C MET A 19 11.32 -15.18 6.20
N TYR A 20 10.18 -15.15 6.90
CA TYR A 20 9.05 -16.05 6.68
C TYR A 20 7.89 -15.42 5.90
N ASP A 21 8.02 -14.20 5.38
CA ASP A 21 6.95 -13.49 4.64
C ASP A 21 6.42 -14.31 3.45
N GLY A 22 7.30 -15.07 2.80
CA GLY A 22 6.93 -15.98 1.72
C GLY A 22 5.98 -17.10 2.18
N VAL A 23 6.09 -17.56 3.42
CA VAL A 23 5.22 -18.62 3.97
C VAL A 23 3.80 -18.10 4.14
N PHE A 24 3.66 -16.87 4.62
CA PHE A 24 2.35 -16.20 4.75
C PHE A 24 1.72 -15.85 3.40
N SER A 25 2.48 -15.95 2.30
CA SER A 25 2.01 -15.77 0.93
C SER A 25 1.59 -17.09 0.26
N LEU A 26 1.73 -18.24 0.93
CA LEU A 26 1.30 -19.52 0.39
C LEU A 26 -0.23 -19.53 0.18
N PRO A 27 -0.73 -20.08 -0.93
CA PRO A 27 -2.15 -20.09 -1.25
C PRO A 27 -2.91 -21.20 -0.49
N CYS A 28 -2.58 -21.43 0.78
CA CYS A 28 -3.18 -22.47 1.60
C CYS A 28 -3.22 -22.06 3.09
N PRO A 29 -4.06 -22.71 3.91
CA PRO A 29 -4.00 -22.54 5.36
C PRO A 29 -2.67 -23.07 5.91
N VAL A 30 -2.03 -22.28 6.75
CA VAL A 30 -0.76 -22.63 7.40
C VAL A 30 -0.87 -22.52 8.92
N VAL A 31 -0.14 -23.39 9.62
CA VAL A 31 0.11 -23.29 11.06
C VAL A 31 1.61 -23.31 11.26
N MET A 32 2.16 -22.18 11.71
CA MET A 32 3.59 -22.03 11.99
C MET A 32 3.77 -21.87 13.50
N VAL A 33 4.62 -22.72 14.10
CA VAL A 33 4.90 -22.71 15.52
C VAL A 33 6.40 -22.67 15.75
N HIS A 34 6.79 -21.70 16.58
CA HIS A 34 8.14 -21.59 17.12
C HIS A 34 8.07 -21.80 18.63
N THR A 35 8.92 -22.67 19.15
CA THR A 35 9.10 -22.82 20.61
C THR A 35 10.57 -22.69 20.94
N PHE A 36 10.86 -22.07 22.08
CA PHE A 36 12.22 -21.84 22.55
C PHE A 36 12.34 -22.25 24.02
N ASP A 37 13.42 -22.96 24.35
CA ASP A 37 13.76 -23.34 25.71
C ASP A 37 15.16 -22.88 26.06
N PHE A 38 15.30 -22.12 27.14
CA PHE A 38 16.58 -21.54 27.53
C PHE A 38 17.51 -22.60 28.09
N HIS A 39 18.77 -22.57 27.68
CA HIS A 39 19.82 -23.31 28.35
C HIS A 39 20.35 -22.52 29.54
N ALA A 40 20.78 -23.24 30.58
CA ALA A 40 21.58 -22.65 31.64
C ALA A 40 22.87 -22.09 31.04
N ARG A 41 23.23 -20.87 31.47
CA ARG A 41 24.34 -20.11 30.88
C ARG A 41 25.67 -20.88 30.89
N HIS A 42 26.02 -21.49 32.03
CA HIS A 42 27.24 -22.29 32.18
C HIS A 42 27.30 -23.47 31.18
N THR A 43 26.14 -24.06 30.86
CA THR A 43 26.06 -25.18 29.89
C THR A 43 26.34 -24.68 28.48
N SER A 44 25.82 -23.50 28.13
CA SER A 44 26.02 -22.86 26.83
C SER A 44 27.47 -22.39 26.63
N GLU A 45 28.07 -21.78 27.65
CA GLU A 45 29.49 -21.38 27.66
C GLU A 45 30.40 -22.60 27.43
N LYS A 46 30.16 -23.70 28.16
CA LYS A 46 30.93 -24.94 28.00
C LYS A 46 30.79 -25.54 26.59
N ARG A 47 29.58 -25.53 26.01
CA ARG A 47 29.33 -26.05 24.65
C ARG A 47 30.06 -25.21 23.58
N LEU A 48 29.96 -23.88 23.65
CA LEU A 48 30.66 -22.98 22.73
C LEU A 48 32.17 -23.11 22.86
N GLY A 49 32.69 -23.17 24.09
CA GLY A 49 34.12 -23.34 24.37
C GLY A 49 34.66 -24.65 23.79
N LEU A 50 33.94 -25.77 24.00
CA LEU A 50 34.31 -27.06 23.44
C LEU A 50 34.31 -27.03 21.90
N LYS A 51 33.29 -26.44 21.28
CA LYS A 51 33.19 -26.37 19.82
C LYS A 51 34.31 -25.51 19.21
N SER A 52 34.63 -24.37 19.83
CA SER A 52 35.74 -23.52 19.42
C SER A 52 37.08 -24.27 19.51
N ALA A 53 37.35 -24.92 20.66
CA ALA A 53 38.57 -25.70 20.85
C ALA A 53 38.71 -26.85 19.83
N GLN A 54 37.62 -27.54 19.49
CA GLN A 54 37.62 -28.59 18.47
C GLN A 54 37.97 -28.05 17.08
N MET A 55 37.42 -26.90 16.69
CA MET A 55 37.70 -26.28 15.38
C MET A 55 39.14 -25.77 15.29
N THR A 56 39.67 -25.18 16.37
CA THR A 56 41.08 -24.78 16.44
C THR A 56 42.01 -25.99 16.37
N ALA A 57 41.71 -27.06 17.11
CA ALA A 57 42.52 -28.28 17.14
C ALA A 57 42.52 -29.04 15.80
N ALA A 58 41.42 -28.99 15.04
CA ALA A 58 41.32 -29.59 13.72
C ALA A 58 42.03 -28.79 12.61
N ASN A 59 42.66 -27.64 12.94
CA ASN A 59 43.21 -26.68 11.99
C ASN A 59 42.19 -26.33 10.88
N ASP A 60 40.93 -26.13 11.30
CA ASP A 60 39.82 -25.90 10.39
C ASP A 60 40.07 -24.62 9.56
N LYS A 61 39.80 -24.71 8.25
CA LYS A 61 39.97 -23.59 7.32
C LYS A 61 38.90 -22.49 7.53
N ALA A 62 37.83 -22.78 8.28
CA ALA A 62 36.74 -21.85 8.58
C ALA A 62 37.10 -20.79 9.65
N LYS A 63 38.11 -19.95 9.39
CA LYS A 63 38.59 -18.92 10.34
C LYS A 63 37.50 -17.94 10.80
N SER A 64 36.56 -17.59 9.93
CA SER A 64 35.44 -16.71 10.27
C SER A 64 34.53 -17.33 11.34
N GLN A 65 34.18 -18.62 11.20
CA GLN A 65 33.34 -19.32 12.16
C GLN A 65 33.98 -19.42 13.55
N ILE A 66 35.31 -19.55 13.61
CA ILE A 66 36.05 -19.53 14.89
C ILE A 66 35.93 -18.15 15.55
N SER A 67 36.06 -17.07 14.77
CA SER A 67 35.85 -15.70 15.25
C SER A 67 34.40 -15.50 15.73
N ASP A 68 33.41 -15.93 14.96
CA ASP A 68 32.00 -15.81 15.31
C ASP A 68 31.67 -16.56 16.60
N LEU A 69 32.31 -17.71 16.84
CA LEU A 69 32.18 -18.46 18.09
C LEU A 69 32.79 -17.72 19.29
N ALA A 70 33.91 -17.01 19.11
CA ALA A 70 34.50 -16.19 20.16
C ALA A 70 33.60 -14.99 20.49
N ASP A 71 33.10 -14.29 19.47
CA ASP A 71 32.15 -13.18 19.65
C ASP A 71 30.85 -13.64 20.33
N ALA A 72 30.35 -14.83 19.98
CA ALA A 72 29.19 -15.42 20.64
C ALA A 72 29.44 -15.74 22.12
N GLN A 73 30.66 -16.20 22.49
CA GLN A 73 31.05 -16.41 23.88
C GLN A 73 31.07 -15.10 24.66
N ASP A 74 31.65 -14.03 24.09
CA ASP A 74 31.69 -12.71 24.71
C ASP A 74 30.29 -12.11 24.88
N HIS A 75 29.42 -12.26 23.89
CA HIS A 75 28.02 -11.84 23.98
C HIS A 75 27.25 -12.63 25.03
N LEU A 76 27.50 -13.93 25.18
CA LEU A 76 26.89 -14.76 26.21
C LEU A 76 27.43 -14.36 27.60
N ALA A 77 28.73 -14.13 27.73
CA ALA A 77 29.41 -13.72 28.95
C ALA A 77 28.97 -12.31 29.44
N SER A 78 28.75 -11.39 28.51
CA SER A 78 28.21 -10.06 28.82
C SER A 78 26.70 -10.05 29.03
N GLY A 79 25.99 -11.17 28.79
CA GLY A 79 24.54 -11.26 28.90
C GLY A 79 23.76 -10.56 27.78
N LYS A 80 24.42 -10.17 26.68
CA LYS A 80 23.78 -9.59 25.50
C LYS A 80 22.91 -10.60 24.74
N ILE A 81 23.28 -11.87 24.79
CA ILE A 81 22.49 -12.98 24.22
C ILE A 81 22.36 -14.10 25.24
N ALA A 82 21.32 -14.92 25.07
CA ALA A 82 21.26 -16.25 25.69
C ALA A 82 21.17 -17.31 24.58
N MET A 83 21.42 -18.57 24.93
CA MET A 83 21.26 -19.70 24.02
C MET A 83 20.16 -20.63 24.51
N GLY A 84 19.56 -21.35 23.58
CA GLY A 84 18.50 -22.29 23.89
C GLY A 84 18.17 -23.21 22.73
N GLU A 85 17.30 -24.17 23.01
CA GLU A 85 16.74 -25.09 22.04
C GLU A 85 15.51 -24.48 21.38
N HIS A 86 15.63 -24.18 20.10
CA HIS A 86 14.53 -23.81 19.23
C HIS A 86 13.94 -25.04 18.56
N HIS A 87 12.62 -25.03 18.40
CA HIS A 87 11.90 -25.97 17.56
C HIS A 87 10.96 -25.21 16.65
N PHE A 88 11.02 -25.55 15.37
CA PHE A 88 10.20 -25.02 14.29
C PHE A 88 9.30 -26.12 13.75
N SER A 89 8.01 -25.83 13.66
CA SER A 89 7.03 -26.67 12.97
C SER A 89 6.18 -25.80 12.05
N LEU A 90 6.14 -26.15 10.77
CA LEU A 90 5.27 -25.53 9.78
C LEU A 90 4.36 -26.60 9.20
N THR A 91 3.04 -26.42 9.35
CA THR A 91 2.05 -27.28 8.71
C THR A 91 1.31 -26.54 7.64
N VAL A 92 1.16 -27.18 6.48
CA VAL A 92 0.32 -26.72 5.39
C VAL A 92 -0.83 -27.69 5.19
N TYR A 93 -2.01 -27.16 4.85
CA TYR A 93 -3.21 -27.96 4.67
C TYR A 93 -3.75 -27.87 3.24
N ALA A 94 -4.31 -28.97 2.75
CA ALA A 94 -4.98 -29.05 1.47
C ALA A 94 -6.24 -29.92 1.54
N ASP A 95 -7.10 -29.82 0.54
CA ASP A 95 -8.32 -30.63 0.48
C ASP A 95 -8.11 -31.99 -0.22
N THR A 96 -7.08 -32.12 -1.07
CA THR A 96 -6.66 -33.39 -1.70
C THR A 96 -5.17 -33.68 -1.48
N ILE A 97 -4.75 -34.93 -1.70
CA ILE A 97 -3.35 -35.36 -1.53
C ILE A 97 -2.47 -34.79 -2.64
N GLU A 98 -2.98 -34.72 -3.87
CA GLU A 98 -2.27 -34.18 -5.04
C GLU A 98 -1.94 -32.70 -4.83
N GLU A 99 -2.90 -31.94 -4.29
CA GLU A 99 -2.69 -30.53 -3.96
C GLU A 99 -1.72 -30.38 -2.78
N LEU A 100 -1.78 -31.29 -1.79
CA LEU A 100 -0.84 -31.28 -0.68
C LEU A 100 0.60 -31.50 -1.16
N ASP A 101 0.83 -32.39 -2.13
CA ASP A 101 2.16 -32.64 -2.69
C ASP A 101 2.70 -31.39 -3.41
N ARG A 102 1.86 -30.75 -4.23
CA ARG A 102 2.19 -29.48 -4.89
C ARG A 102 2.55 -28.38 -3.88
N LEU A 103 1.72 -28.20 -2.84
CA LEU A 103 1.95 -27.23 -1.78
C LEU A 103 3.19 -27.57 -0.94
N SER A 104 3.48 -28.85 -0.75
CA SER A 104 4.68 -29.32 -0.05
C SER A 104 5.94 -28.93 -0.81
N GLY A 105 5.95 -29.07 -2.14
CA GLY A 105 7.03 -28.57 -3.00
C GLY A 105 7.24 -27.06 -2.86
N LEU A 106 6.16 -26.28 -2.99
CA LEU A 106 6.20 -24.82 -2.82
C LEU A 106 6.70 -24.40 -1.44
N THR A 107 6.25 -25.08 -0.39
CA THR A 107 6.67 -24.80 0.99
C THR A 107 8.18 -24.97 1.17
N ARG A 108 8.75 -26.04 0.61
CA ARG A 108 10.21 -26.24 0.62
C ARG A 108 10.94 -25.13 -0.13
N THR A 109 10.46 -24.72 -1.30
CA THR A 109 11.05 -23.61 -2.07
C THR A 109 11.01 -22.30 -1.29
N VAL A 110 9.89 -21.98 -0.65
CA VAL A 110 9.73 -20.74 0.12
C VAL A 110 10.70 -20.69 1.30
N ILE A 111 10.85 -21.78 2.06
CA ILE A 111 11.82 -21.82 3.16
C ILE A 111 13.27 -21.86 2.65
N ALA A 112 13.53 -22.50 1.51
CA ALA A 112 14.85 -22.49 0.89
C ALA A 112 15.28 -21.06 0.49
N ASN A 113 14.35 -20.24 0.00
CA ASN A 113 14.61 -18.83 -0.32
C ASN A 113 14.96 -18.00 0.92
N SER A 114 14.53 -18.44 2.12
CA SER A 114 14.93 -17.83 3.40
C SER A 114 16.26 -18.38 3.94
N GLY A 115 16.98 -19.19 3.16
CA GLY A 115 18.27 -19.78 3.50
C GLY A 115 18.21 -21.06 4.33
N GLY A 116 17.01 -21.54 4.71
CA GLY A 116 16.85 -22.73 5.54
C GLY A 116 16.47 -23.97 4.74
N VAL A 117 16.76 -25.16 5.27
CA VAL A 117 16.34 -26.43 4.64
C VAL A 117 15.38 -27.15 5.57
N VAL A 118 14.19 -27.48 5.06
CA VAL A 118 13.17 -28.22 5.82
C VAL A 118 13.04 -29.67 5.36
N ALA A 119 12.78 -30.53 6.33
CA ALA A 119 12.35 -31.90 6.11
C ALA A 119 10.86 -32.02 6.42
N GLN A 120 10.14 -32.75 5.59
CA GLN A 120 8.78 -33.16 5.91
C GLN A 120 8.84 -34.32 6.89
N GLU A 121 8.06 -34.23 7.95
CA GLU A 121 7.98 -35.25 8.98
C GLU A 121 7.17 -36.44 8.48
N SER A 122 7.71 -37.65 8.69
CA SER A 122 7.06 -38.92 8.36
C SER A 122 6.95 -39.78 9.62
N ALA A 123 8.03 -40.40 10.06
CA ALA A 123 8.06 -41.20 11.28
C ALA A 123 7.76 -40.37 12.54
N GLY A 124 8.20 -39.10 12.55
CA GLY A 124 7.96 -38.16 13.65
C GLY A 124 6.67 -37.36 13.53
N LEU A 125 5.76 -37.68 12.61
CA LEU A 125 4.60 -36.85 12.29
C LEU A 125 3.69 -36.61 13.51
N GLU A 126 3.41 -37.65 14.30
CA GLU A 126 2.60 -37.54 15.52
C GLU A 126 3.25 -36.59 16.53
N ALA A 127 4.54 -36.77 16.78
CA ALA A 127 5.31 -35.92 17.68
C ALA A 127 5.32 -34.46 17.19
N ALA A 128 5.58 -34.25 15.90
CA ALA A 128 5.61 -32.93 15.28
C ALA A 128 4.26 -32.21 15.33
N TYR A 129 3.15 -32.95 15.23
CA TYR A 129 1.79 -32.41 15.41
C TYR A 129 1.56 -31.98 16.86
N PHE A 130 1.80 -32.86 17.83
CA PHE A 130 1.58 -32.53 19.25
C PHE A 130 2.53 -31.47 19.78
N ALA A 131 3.73 -31.33 19.20
CA ALA A 131 4.69 -30.28 19.55
C ALA A 131 4.21 -28.86 19.21
N GLN A 132 3.16 -28.72 18.39
CA GLN A 132 2.54 -27.42 18.11
C GLN A 132 1.73 -26.88 19.28
N LEU A 133 1.29 -27.76 20.17
CA LEU A 133 0.50 -27.36 21.33
C LEU A 133 1.42 -26.78 22.42
N PRO A 134 1.02 -25.68 23.08
CA PRO A 134 1.79 -25.11 24.19
C PRO A 134 2.08 -26.14 25.28
N GLY A 135 3.32 -26.16 25.80
CA GLY A 135 3.73 -27.06 26.89
C GLY A 135 4.23 -28.45 26.47
N ASN A 136 4.04 -28.87 25.21
CA ASN A 136 4.43 -30.19 24.72
C ASN A 136 5.91 -30.31 24.32
N ARG A 137 6.83 -29.85 25.19
CA ARG A 137 8.28 -29.83 24.91
C ARG A 137 8.90 -31.19 24.59
N LYS A 138 8.34 -32.28 25.14
CA LYS A 138 8.83 -33.65 24.95
C LYS A 138 8.66 -34.17 23.52
N TRP A 139 7.73 -33.59 22.77
CA TRP A 139 7.35 -34.04 21.43
C TRP A 139 8.08 -33.28 20.31
N ARG A 140 8.91 -32.28 20.65
CA ARG A 140 9.63 -31.44 19.68
C ARG A 140 10.55 -32.28 18.79
N THR A 141 10.28 -32.28 17.49
CA THR A 141 11.09 -32.98 16.48
C THR A 141 12.18 -32.05 15.93
N ARG A 142 13.44 -32.52 15.83
CA ARG A 142 14.57 -31.73 15.29
C ARG A 142 14.86 -30.40 16.05
N PRO A 143 14.95 -30.40 17.39
CA PRO A 143 15.34 -29.18 18.09
C PRO A 143 16.77 -28.75 17.69
N GLY A 144 16.94 -27.48 17.38
CA GLY A 144 18.23 -26.87 17.05
C GLY A 144 18.64 -25.85 18.11
N THR A 145 19.92 -25.86 18.51
CA THR A 145 20.44 -24.85 19.45
C THR A 145 20.71 -23.55 18.70
N ILE A 146 20.07 -22.46 19.11
CA ILE A 146 20.26 -21.11 18.55
C ILE A 146 20.39 -20.07 19.65
N THR A 147 20.77 -18.85 19.29
CA THR A 147 20.77 -17.71 20.21
C THR A 147 19.39 -17.05 20.29
N THR A 148 19.13 -16.29 21.35
CA THR A 148 17.94 -15.45 21.49
C THR A 148 17.83 -14.40 20.38
N ARG A 149 18.96 -13.97 19.80
CA ARG A 149 18.97 -13.03 18.67
C ARG A 149 18.40 -13.67 17.42
N ASN A 150 18.80 -14.91 17.11
CA ASN A 150 18.24 -15.68 16.00
C ASN A 150 16.75 -15.97 16.23
N PHE A 151 16.38 -16.33 17.47
CA PHE A 151 14.97 -16.58 17.82
C PHE A 151 14.10 -15.33 17.66
N ALA A 152 14.61 -14.15 18.01
CA ALA A 152 13.93 -12.88 17.80
C ALA A 152 13.69 -12.62 16.29
N ALA A 153 14.68 -12.90 15.44
CA ALA A 153 14.52 -12.79 13.98
C ALA A 153 13.49 -13.78 13.41
N PHE A 154 13.36 -14.97 13.99
CA PHE A 154 12.30 -15.92 13.62
C PHE A 154 10.90 -15.50 14.08
N SER A 155 10.81 -14.64 15.09
CA SER A 155 9.56 -14.21 15.70
C SER A 155 9.08 -12.89 15.08
N GLY A 156 8.95 -12.86 13.76
CA GLY A 156 8.41 -11.72 13.03
C GLY A 156 6.92 -11.54 13.31
N PHE A 157 6.55 -10.39 13.87
CA PHE A 157 5.14 -9.98 14.03
C PHE A 157 4.68 -9.09 12.87
N GLU A 158 5.47 -8.98 11.81
CA GLU A 158 5.07 -8.25 10.63
C GLU A 158 3.86 -8.92 9.97
N ALA A 159 2.95 -8.08 9.47
CA ALA A 159 1.80 -8.53 8.71
C ALA A 159 1.67 -7.69 7.45
N PHE A 160 1.09 -8.28 6.40
CA PHE A 160 0.75 -7.53 5.21
C PHE A 160 -0.17 -6.35 5.55
N PRO A 161 0.01 -5.20 4.88
CA PRO A 161 -0.81 -4.04 5.16
C PRO A 161 -2.28 -4.40 4.93
N ARG A 162 -3.12 -4.05 5.90
CA ARG A 162 -4.58 -4.29 5.84
C ARG A 162 -5.37 -3.06 5.39
N GLY A 163 -4.68 -1.92 5.25
CA GLY A 163 -5.33 -0.64 5.00
C GLY A 163 -6.20 -0.20 6.18
N GLN A 164 -7.24 0.58 5.91
CA GLN A 164 -8.15 1.11 6.93
C GLN A 164 -9.58 0.66 6.63
N ARG A 165 -10.27 0.11 7.64
CA ARG A 165 -11.66 -0.37 7.48
C ARG A 165 -12.66 0.74 7.20
N ALA A 166 -12.39 1.94 7.71
CA ALA A 166 -13.21 3.12 7.54
C ALA A 166 -12.36 4.40 7.67
N GLY A 167 -12.76 5.46 7.00
CA GLY A 167 -12.22 6.81 7.12
C GLY A 167 -13.31 7.84 7.39
N LYS A 168 -13.03 9.12 7.18
CA LYS A 168 -13.97 10.23 7.44
C LYS A 168 -15.25 10.17 6.61
N TRP A 169 -15.22 9.48 5.48
CA TRP A 169 -16.38 9.30 4.58
C TRP A 169 -17.11 7.96 4.80
N GLY A 170 -16.78 7.23 5.87
CA GLY A 170 -17.39 5.94 6.18
C GLY A 170 -16.49 4.75 5.80
N PRO A 171 -17.08 3.60 5.38
CA PRO A 171 -16.32 2.39 5.05
C PRO A 171 -15.26 2.60 3.95
N ALA A 172 -14.31 1.67 3.87
CA ALA A 172 -13.31 1.65 2.80
C ALA A 172 -13.94 1.69 1.41
N MET A 173 -13.33 2.46 0.51
CA MET A 173 -13.85 2.68 -0.84
C MET A 173 -13.82 1.41 -1.68
N ALA A 174 -12.75 0.64 -1.54
CA ALA A 174 -12.56 -0.62 -2.23
C ALA A 174 -11.69 -1.56 -1.38
N ARG A 175 -11.82 -2.87 -1.60
CA ARG A 175 -10.92 -3.87 -1.04
C ARG A 175 -10.06 -4.46 -2.15
N PHE A 176 -8.75 -4.30 -2.03
CA PHE A 176 -7.77 -4.88 -2.92
C PHE A 176 -7.15 -6.15 -2.32
N ARG A 177 -6.55 -6.96 -3.18
CA ARG A 177 -5.76 -8.12 -2.78
C ARG A 177 -4.29 -7.70 -2.70
N THR A 178 -3.64 -7.96 -1.57
CA THR A 178 -2.19 -7.77 -1.42
C THR A 178 -1.41 -8.83 -2.22
N THR A 179 -0.09 -8.67 -2.33
CA THR A 179 0.79 -9.68 -2.92
C THR A 179 0.74 -11.03 -2.22
N ALA A 180 0.41 -11.05 -0.92
CA ALA A 180 0.22 -12.27 -0.14
C ALA A 180 -1.22 -12.80 -0.15
N GLY A 181 -2.09 -12.23 -0.97
CA GLY A 181 -3.46 -12.67 -1.07
C GLY A 181 -4.38 -12.28 0.09
N THR A 182 -3.92 -11.41 0.99
CA THR A 182 -4.74 -10.84 2.07
C THR A 182 -5.53 -9.63 1.58
N ALA A 183 -6.55 -9.24 2.34
CA ALA A 183 -7.37 -8.07 2.05
C ALA A 183 -6.65 -6.77 2.45
N TYR A 184 -6.70 -5.78 1.56
CA TYR A 184 -6.28 -4.40 1.80
C TYR A 184 -7.47 -3.46 1.59
N ASP A 185 -7.94 -2.84 2.68
CA ASP A 185 -9.06 -1.91 2.66
C ASP A 185 -8.57 -0.50 2.31
N TYR A 186 -8.94 -0.02 1.13
CA TYR A 186 -8.46 1.24 0.57
C TYR A 186 -9.33 2.42 0.99
N VAL A 187 -8.71 3.36 1.71
CA VAL A 187 -9.26 4.67 2.05
C VAL A 187 -8.31 5.73 1.48
N PRO A 188 -8.73 6.57 0.51
CA PRO A 188 -7.84 7.55 -0.11
C PRO A 188 -7.65 8.83 0.72
N HIS A 189 -8.39 8.97 1.82
CA HIS A 189 -8.46 10.19 2.61
C HIS A 189 -7.36 10.28 3.63
N VAL A 190 -6.72 11.44 3.70
CA VAL A 190 -6.06 11.91 4.90
C VAL A 190 -6.99 12.98 5.48
N GLU A 191 -7.55 12.71 6.65
CA GLU A 191 -8.63 13.51 7.23
C GLU A 191 -9.86 13.62 6.30
N ASP A 192 -10.21 14.82 5.79
CA ASP A 192 -11.29 15.02 4.81
C ASP A 192 -10.86 15.05 3.36
N VAL A 193 -9.56 15.14 3.07
CA VAL A 193 -9.09 15.31 1.71
C VAL A 193 -8.62 13.97 1.15
N GLY A 194 -9.31 13.50 0.12
CA GLY A 194 -8.93 12.31 -0.65
C GLY A 194 -8.08 12.71 -1.85
N MET A 195 -6.82 12.29 -1.88
CA MET A 195 -5.93 12.49 -3.02
C MET A 195 -5.47 11.14 -3.56
N THR A 196 -5.52 10.95 -4.88
CA THR A 196 -5.08 9.72 -5.53
C THR A 196 -4.44 10.03 -6.87
N ALA A 197 -3.22 9.55 -7.07
CA ALA A 197 -2.50 9.67 -8.33
C ALA A 197 -2.29 8.27 -8.94
N ILE A 198 -2.62 8.11 -10.23
CA ILE A 198 -2.56 6.84 -10.95
C ILE A 198 -1.51 6.92 -12.06
N PHE A 199 -0.43 6.17 -11.92
CA PHE A 199 0.68 6.11 -12.87
C PHE A 199 0.69 4.79 -13.68
N GLY A 200 1.41 4.75 -14.81
CA GLY A 200 1.41 3.61 -15.74
C GLY A 200 1.56 4.00 -17.22
N LYS A 201 1.62 3.03 -18.13
CA LYS A 201 1.68 3.30 -19.58
C LYS A 201 0.28 3.31 -20.21
N ILE A 202 0.17 3.81 -21.45
CA ILE A 202 -1.06 3.69 -22.25
C ILE A 202 -1.40 2.20 -22.39
N GLY A 203 -2.69 1.85 -22.28
CA GLY A 203 -3.18 0.48 -22.39
C GLY A 203 -3.10 -0.38 -21.12
N GLN A 204 -2.54 0.12 -20.01
CA GLN A 204 -2.42 -0.62 -18.74
C GLN A 204 -3.65 -0.50 -17.83
N GLY A 205 -4.81 -0.12 -18.37
CA GLY A 205 -6.06 -0.04 -17.61
C GLY A 205 -6.20 1.15 -16.65
N LYS A 206 -5.38 2.22 -16.77
CA LYS A 206 -5.51 3.42 -15.90
C LYS A 206 -6.92 4.01 -15.89
N THR A 207 -7.47 4.24 -17.07
CA THR A 207 -8.80 4.84 -17.22
C THR A 207 -9.84 3.92 -16.61
N THR A 208 -9.74 2.61 -16.85
CA THR A 208 -10.60 1.61 -16.21
C THR A 208 -10.52 1.66 -14.69
N PHE A 209 -9.31 1.71 -14.12
CA PHE A 209 -9.11 1.77 -12.68
C PHE A 209 -9.64 3.07 -12.07
N MET A 210 -9.39 4.21 -12.73
CA MET A 210 -9.92 5.50 -12.34
C MET A 210 -11.46 5.49 -12.35
N LEU A 211 -12.08 5.00 -13.43
CA LEU A 211 -13.53 4.88 -13.54
C LEU A 211 -14.11 3.92 -12.49
N PHE A 212 -13.41 2.82 -12.19
CA PHE A 212 -13.77 1.92 -11.11
C PHE A 212 -13.81 2.67 -9.77
N LEU A 213 -12.76 3.42 -9.42
CA LEU A 213 -12.73 4.20 -8.18
C LEU A 213 -13.83 5.27 -8.16
N THR A 214 -14.03 6.00 -9.26
CA THR A 214 -15.09 7.02 -9.37
C THR A 214 -16.47 6.40 -9.21
N THR A 215 -16.72 5.24 -9.83
CA THR A 215 -18.00 4.53 -9.71
C THR A 215 -18.25 4.08 -8.28
N PHE A 216 -17.24 3.48 -7.63
CA PHE A 216 -17.35 3.07 -6.24
C PHE A 216 -17.57 4.26 -5.31
N MET A 217 -16.86 5.36 -5.53
CA MET A 217 -17.09 6.60 -4.79
C MET A 217 -18.55 7.07 -4.98
N LEU A 218 -19.03 7.22 -6.21
CA LEU A 218 -20.40 7.64 -6.50
C LEU A 218 -21.44 6.69 -5.89
N PHE A 219 -21.20 5.38 -5.96
CA PHE A 219 -22.06 4.36 -5.35
C PHE A 219 -22.11 4.49 -3.83
N LEU A 220 -20.97 4.65 -3.16
CA LEU A 220 -20.91 4.88 -1.72
C LEU A 220 -21.62 6.19 -1.35
N LEU A 221 -21.44 7.25 -2.13
CA LEU A 221 -22.14 8.52 -1.92
C LEU A 221 -23.67 8.38 -2.07
N ALA A 222 -24.14 7.55 -3.00
CA ALA A 222 -25.56 7.29 -3.23
C ALA A 222 -26.18 6.40 -2.13
N LEU A 223 -25.47 5.36 -1.69
CA LEU A 223 -25.94 4.45 -0.63
C LEU A 223 -25.92 5.07 0.75
N PHE A 224 -25.06 6.05 0.99
CA PHE A 224 -24.92 6.71 2.28
C PHE A 224 -25.25 8.21 2.15
N PRO A 225 -26.55 8.56 1.98
CA PRO A 225 -26.99 9.93 1.73
C PRO A 225 -26.60 10.92 2.84
N GLN A 226 -26.36 10.43 4.06
CA GLN A 226 -25.78 11.22 5.16
C GLN A 226 -24.43 11.90 4.83
N TYR A 227 -23.67 11.39 3.85
CA TYR A 227 -22.39 11.99 3.47
C TYR A 227 -22.48 12.99 2.31
N PHE A 228 -23.56 12.99 1.52
CA PHE A 228 -23.69 13.87 0.33
C PHE A 228 -25.04 14.58 0.19
N ALA A 229 -26.18 13.92 0.46
CA ALA A 229 -27.49 14.58 0.45
C ALA A 229 -27.56 15.71 1.49
N ALA A 230 -26.80 15.60 2.59
CA ALA A 230 -26.64 16.65 3.58
C ALA A 230 -25.58 17.72 3.23
N ARG A 231 -24.75 17.53 2.19
CA ARG A 231 -23.54 18.35 1.93
C ARG A 231 -23.41 18.97 0.54
N ASN A 232 -24.38 18.81 -0.35
CA ASN A 232 -24.45 19.49 -1.66
C ASN A 232 -23.15 19.36 -2.50
N GLY A 233 -22.51 18.18 -2.47
CA GLY A 233 -21.25 17.96 -3.20
C GLY A 233 -21.45 17.76 -4.70
N ALA A 234 -20.42 18.03 -5.48
CA ALA A 234 -20.40 17.80 -6.93
C ALA A 234 -19.16 17.00 -7.34
N VAL A 235 -19.32 16.11 -8.32
CA VAL A 235 -18.20 15.37 -8.94
C VAL A 235 -17.98 15.93 -10.34
N VAL A 236 -16.81 16.54 -10.54
CA VAL A 236 -16.40 17.08 -11.83
C VAL A 236 -15.33 16.16 -12.42
N PHE A 237 -15.53 15.73 -13.67
CA PHE A 237 -14.66 14.79 -14.34
C PHE A 237 -14.14 15.38 -15.65
N PHE A 238 -12.82 15.49 -15.77
CA PHE A 238 -12.15 15.89 -17.00
C PHE A 238 -11.65 14.65 -17.71
N ASP A 239 -12.15 14.44 -18.93
CA ASP A 239 -11.89 13.24 -19.70
C ASP A 239 -11.22 13.56 -21.02
N LYS A 240 -10.17 12.81 -21.34
CA LYS A 240 -9.51 12.84 -22.63
C LYS A 240 -9.84 11.53 -23.35
N ASP A 241 -10.37 11.64 -24.56
CA ASP A 241 -10.79 10.51 -25.42
C ASP A 241 -12.11 9.82 -25.05
N ARG A 242 -12.96 10.46 -24.21
CA ARG A 242 -14.34 10.02 -23.92
C ARG A 242 -14.44 8.65 -23.22
N GLY A 243 -13.42 8.24 -22.46
CA GLY A 243 -13.44 6.98 -21.72
C GLY A 243 -14.48 6.91 -20.60
N GLY A 244 -14.81 8.04 -19.98
CA GLY A 244 -15.76 8.15 -18.86
C GLY A 244 -17.17 8.60 -19.24
N GLU A 245 -17.45 8.82 -20.53
CA GLU A 245 -18.78 9.28 -20.97
C GLU A 245 -19.88 8.30 -20.59
N LEU A 246 -19.68 7.00 -20.83
CA LEU A 246 -20.68 5.99 -20.49
C LEU A 246 -20.98 6.00 -19.00
N LEU A 247 -19.94 6.08 -18.16
CA LEU A 247 -20.11 6.16 -16.71
C LEU A 247 -20.91 7.41 -16.31
N CYS A 248 -20.50 8.58 -16.82
CA CYS A 248 -21.17 9.84 -16.52
C CYS A 248 -22.67 9.79 -16.87
N ARG A 249 -23.02 9.25 -18.04
CA ARG A 249 -24.42 9.08 -18.45
C ARG A 249 -25.15 8.04 -17.59
N ALA A 250 -24.50 6.93 -17.26
CA ALA A 250 -25.10 5.85 -16.47
C ALA A 250 -25.49 6.29 -15.05
N VAL A 251 -24.71 7.21 -14.44
CA VAL A 251 -25.02 7.78 -13.12
C VAL A 251 -25.95 9.00 -13.19
N GLY A 252 -26.54 9.29 -14.35
CA GLY A 252 -27.42 10.45 -14.55
C GLY A 252 -26.71 11.80 -14.60
N GLY A 253 -25.38 11.80 -14.74
CA GLY A 253 -24.57 13.01 -14.87
C GLY A 253 -24.67 13.65 -16.25
N ARG A 254 -24.19 14.90 -16.35
CA ARG A 254 -24.13 15.65 -17.62
C ARG A 254 -22.73 15.59 -18.21
N TYR A 255 -22.60 14.95 -19.37
CA TYR A 255 -21.34 14.89 -20.11
C TYR A 255 -21.28 15.99 -21.18
N LEU A 256 -20.35 16.93 -21.04
CA LEU A 256 -20.14 18.04 -21.98
C LEU A 256 -18.92 17.74 -22.87
N VAL A 257 -19.08 17.91 -24.19
CA VAL A 257 -17.98 17.67 -25.16
C VAL A 257 -17.49 19.00 -25.70
N VAL A 258 -16.24 19.33 -25.44
CA VAL A 258 -15.57 20.49 -26.05
C VAL A 258 -14.98 20.06 -27.39
N ARG A 259 -15.39 20.71 -28.49
CA ARG A 259 -14.87 20.43 -29.84
C ARG A 259 -14.27 21.70 -30.44
N ALA A 260 -13.15 21.56 -31.13
CA ALA A 260 -12.55 22.68 -31.85
C ALA A 260 -13.54 23.26 -32.89
N GLY A 261 -13.63 24.59 -32.92
CA GLY A 261 -14.51 25.32 -33.84
C GLY A 261 -16.01 25.17 -33.58
N ARG A 262 -16.42 24.63 -32.41
CA ARG A 262 -17.84 24.56 -32.01
C ARG A 262 -18.04 25.17 -30.64
N ASP A 263 -19.22 25.72 -30.42
CA ASP A 263 -19.61 26.27 -29.12
C ASP A 263 -19.56 25.18 -28.04
N SER A 264 -18.78 25.45 -26.99
CA SER A 264 -18.61 24.54 -25.85
C SER A 264 -19.76 24.63 -24.84
N GLY A 265 -20.57 25.70 -24.91
CA GLY A 265 -21.58 26.03 -23.91
C GLY A 265 -21.01 26.52 -22.57
N LEU A 266 -19.67 26.59 -22.43
CA LEU A 266 -19.00 27.06 -21.23
C LEU A 266 -18.71 28.56 -21.34
N ALA A 267 -19.67 29.38 -20.93
CA ALA A 267 -19.56 30.83 -20.98
C ALA A 267 -19.85 31.48 -19.61
N PRO A 268 -18.87 31.51 -18.68
CA PRO A 268 -19.07 32.05 -17.33
C PRO A 268 -19.61 33.48 -17.31
N LEU A 269 -19.12 34.33 -18.23
CA LEU A 269 -19.59 35.71 -18.40
C LEU A 269 -21.09 35.81 -18.69
N LYS A 270 -21.66 34.81 -19.37
CA LYS A 270 -23.09 34.77 -19.73
C LYS A 270 -23.92 34.06 -18.66
N ALA A 271 -23.38 33.00 -18.05
CA ALA A 271 -24.12 32.10 -17.19
C ALA A 271 -24.31 32.61 -15.75
N LEU A 272 -23.42 33.49 -15.27
CA LEU A 272 -23.45 33.97 -13.89
C LEU A 272 -24.35 35.21 -13.73
N ASP A 273 -25.01 35.29 -12.57
CA ASP A 273 -25.82 36.44 -12.17
C ASP A 273 -24.95 37.62 -11.73
N ASN A 274 -25.54 38.82 -11.70
CA ASN A 274 -24.84 40.02 -11.27
C ASN A 274 -24.78 40.10 -9.73
N THR A 275 -23.93 39.27 -9.12
CA THR A 275 -23.68 39.26 -7.67
C THR A 275 -22.21 39.56 -7.34
N PRO A 276 -21.90 40.04 -6.12
CA PRO A 276 -20.52 40.27 -5.68
C PRO A 276 -19.64 39.02 -5.81
N GLU A 277 -20.17 37.83 -5.52
CA GLU A 277 -19.47 36.56 -5.62
C GLU A 277 -19.13 36.21 -7.07
N SER A 278 -20.07 36.45 -7.98
CA SER A 278 -19.88 36.24 -9.42
C SER A 278 -18.83 37.18 -9.99
N VAL A 279 -18.84 38.45 -9.56
CA VAL A 279 -17.79 39.42 -9.92
C VAL A 279 -16.43 38.93 -9.44
N ALA A 280 -16.30 38.55 -8.16
CA ALA A 280 -15.04 38.09 -7.59
C ALA A 280 -14.50 36.85 -8.33
N PHE A 281 -15.37 35.87 -8.59
CA PHE A 281 -15.01 34.67 -9.36
C PHE A 281 -14.55 35.03 -10.78
N LEU A 282 -15.29 35.88 -11.50
CA LEU A 282 -14.96 36.24 -12.88
C LEU A 282 -13.65 37.04 -12.95
N VAL A 283 -13.41 37.96 -12.03
CA VAL A 283 -12.14 38.69 -11.93
C VAL A 283 -11.00 37.71 -11.68
N GLN A 284 -11.13 36.81 -10.71
CA GLN A 284 -10.10 35.80 -10.43
C GLN A 284 -9.84 34.90 -11.66
N TRP A 285 -10.89 34.45 -12.33
CA TRP A 285 -10.79 33.62 -13.54
C TRP A 285 -10.08 34.36 -14.68
N LEU A 286 -10.46 35.61 -14.94
CA LEU A 286 -9.86 36.44 -15.99
C LEU A 286 -8.40 36.79 -15.67
N THR A 287 -8.10 37.13 -14.42
CA THR A 287 -6.74 37.34 -13.93
C THR A 287 -5.87 36.10 -14.16
N ALA A 288 -6.38 34.91 -13.83
CA ALA A 288 -5.67 33.66 -14.08
C ALA A 288 -5.43 33.39 -15.57
N LEU A 289 -6.36 33.78 -16.46
CA LEU A 289 -6.18 33.69 -17.91
C LEU A 289 -5.12 34.67 -18.43
N ILE A 290 -5.12 35.91 -17.94
CA ILE A 290 -4.14 36.94 -18.32
C ILE A 290 -2.74 36.51 -17.91
N GLN A 291 -2.57 36.03 -16.67
CA GLN A 291 -1.27 35.64 -16.11
C GLN A 291 -0.68 34.35 -16.72
N GLN A 292 -1.38 33.66 -17.62
CA GLN A 292 -0.83 32.47 -18.29
C GLN A 292 0.37 32.78 -19.19
N ASP A 293 0.55 34.04 -19.60
CA ASP A 293 1.68 34.49 -20.42
C ASP A 293 3.02 34.56 -19.65
N GLY A 294 2.99 34.47 -18.32
CA GLY A 294 4.17 34.49 -17.47
C GLY A 294 4.73 35.88 -17.17
N HIS A 295 4.03 36.97 -17.50
CA HIS A 295 4.48 38.34 -17.23
C HIS A 295 4.32 38.80 -15.77
N GLY A 296 3.85 37.91 -14.88
CA GLY A 296 3.72 38.18 -13.45
C GLY A 296 2.35 38.76 -13.06
N PRO A 297 2.19 39.24 -11.82
CA PRO A 297 0.91 39.75 -11.33
C PRO A 297 0.46 41.01 -12.08
N LEU A 298 -0.86 41.23 -12.18
CA LEU A 298 -1.39 42.44 -12.78
C LEU A 298 -1.04 43.67 -11.91
N PRO A 299 -0.68 44.81 -12.52
CA PRO A 299 -0.58 46.08 -11.82
C PRO A 299 -1.89 46.42 -11.08
N PRO A 300 -1.83 47.06 -9.90
CA PRO A 300 -3.04 47.41 -9.13
C PRO A 300 -4.07 48.23 -9.92
N GLU A 301 -3.61 49.09 -10.84
CA GLU A 301 -4.49 49.88 -11.69
C GLU A 301 -5.28 49.02 -12.68
N ASP A 302 -4.62 48.04 -13.30
CA ASP A 302 -5.23 47.12 -14.26
C ASP A 302 -6.19 46.15 -13.57
N ASP A 303 -5.85 45.67 -12.37
CA ASP A 303 -6.74 44.84 -11.55
C ASP A 303 -8.02 45.61 -11.15
N ALA A 304 -7.88 46.87 -10.74
CA ALA A 304 -9.01 47.74 -10.46
C ALA A 304 -9.85 48.03 -11.73
N ARG A 305 -9.20 48.18 -12.88
CA ARG A 305 -9.88 48.40 -14.17
C ARG A 305 -10.62 47.14 -14.62
N LEU A 306 -10.02 45.96 -14.48
CA LEU A 306 -10.65 44.67 -14.74
C LEU A 306 -11.90 44.48 -13.88
N THR A 307 -11.78 44.76 -12.57
CA THR A 307 -12.91 44.68 -11.64
C THR A 307 -14.07 45.59 -12.07
N ARG A 308 -13.79 46.86 -12.41
CA ARG A 308 -14.81 47.79 -12.92
C ARG A 308 -15.42 47.31 -14.24
N GLY A 309 -14.60 46.78 -15.15
CA GLY A 309 -15.03 46.24 -16.44
C GLY A 309 -15.98 45.04 -16.28
N VAL A 310 -15.66 44.10 -15.39
CA VAL A 310 -16.51 42.94 -15.08
C VAL A 310 -17.85 43.40 -14.48
N GLN A 311 -17.81 44.34 -13.52
CA GLN A 311 -19.03 44.92 -12.93
C GLN A 311 -19.91 45.62 -13.97
N ALA A 312 -19.32 46.37 -14.90
CA ALA A 312 -20.05 47.01 -15.97
C ALA A 312 -20.66 45.99 -16.94
N LEU A 313 -19.89 44.96 -17.30
CA LEU A 313 -20.32 43.90 -18.21
C LEU A 313 -21.49 43.09 -17.65
N LEU A 314 -21.49 42.75 -16.35
CA LEU A 314 -22.58 41.99 -15.72
C LEU A 314 -23.90 42.78 -15.62
N ARG A 315 -23.89 44.10 -15.79
CA ARG A 315 -25.12 44.92 -15.90
C ARG A 315 -25.81 44.75 -17.26
N LEU A 316 -25.10 44.28 -18.27
CA LEU A 316 -25.68 44.01 -19.59
C LEU A 316 -26.48 42.70 -19.57
N ALA A 317 -27.37 42.55 -20.55
CA ALA A 317 -28.08 41.29 -20.77
C ALA A 317 -27.10 40.15 -21.11
N PRO A 318 -27.34 38.89 -20.67
CA PRO A 318 -26.40 37.77 -20.82
C PRO A 318 -25.85 37.53 -22.23
N ASP A 319 -26.69 37.74 -23.25
CA ASP A 319 -26.36 37.62 -24.67
C ASP A 319 -25.31 38.63 -25.14
N MET A 320 -25.28 39.82 -24.53
CA MET A 320 -24.32 40.90 -24.80
C MET A 320 -22.98 40.74 -24.07
N ARG A 321 -22.88 39.77 -23.14
CA ARG A 321 -21.67 39.55 -22.34
C ARG A 321 -20.67 38.69 -23.10
N SER A 322 -19.48 39.24 -23.36
CA SER A 322 -18.41 38.54 -24.06
C SER A 322 -17.04 39.08 -23.64
N LEU A 323 -15.98 38.31 -23.90
CA LEU A 323 -14.60 38.78 -23.70
C LEU A 323 -14.27 39.99 -24.59
N ALA A 324 -14.81 40.02 -25.81
CA ALA A 324 -14.66 41.16 -26.72
C ALA A 324 -15.35 42.41 -26.17
N GLY A 325 -16.52 42.25 -25.53
CA GLY A 325 -17.22 43.33 -24.84
C GLY A 325 -16.46 43.80 -23.61
N LEU A 326 -15.93 42.88 -22.80
CA LEU A 326 -15.08 43.21 -21.65
C LEU A 326 -13.87 44.07 -22.08
N ARG A 327 -13.24 43.69 -23.20
CA ARG A 327 -12.08 44.40 -23.75
C ARG A 327 -12.36 45.88 -24.01
N GLN A 328 -13.60 46.31 -24.25
CA GLN A 328 -13.92 47.73 -24.44
C GLN A 328 -13.73 48.57 -23.15
N PHE A 329 -13.78 47.92 -21.98
CA PHE A 329 -13.54 48.56 -20.68
C PHE A 329 -12.09 48.48 -20.22
N LEU A 330 -11.27 47.69 -20.94
CA LEU A 330 -9.85 47.53 -20.69
C LEU A 330 -9.15 48.34 -21.77
N ASP A 331 -8.69 49.56 -21.46
CA ASP A 331 -8.00 50.41 -22.44
C ASP A 331 -6.95 49.59 -23.22
N TRP A 332 -7.27 49.25 -24.47
CA TRP A 332 -6.44 48.36 -25.27
C TRP A 332 -5.85 49.16 -26.43
N ARG A 333 -4.54 49.01 -26.63
CA ARG A 333 -3.87 49.44 -27.85
C ARG A 333 -3.86 48.27 -28.82
N ASN A 334 -4.17 48.51 -30.09
CA ASN A 334 -4.07 47.47 -31.10
C ASN A 334 -2.60 46.99 -31.18
N PRO A 335 -2.30 45.72 -30.89
CA PRO A 335 -0.93 45.22 -30.99
C PRO A 335 -0.42 45.20 -32.43
N MET A 336 -1.30 45.37 -33.43
CA MET A 336 -0.97 45.40 -34.86
C MET A 336 -0.95 46.81 -35.48
N GLY A 337 -1.17 47.88 -34.68
CA GLY A 337 -1.34 49.25 -35.18
C GLY A 337 -2.79 49.65 -35.33
#